data_AF-A0A956H6F6-F1
#
_entry.id   AF-A0A956H6F6-F1
#
_cell.length_a   1.000
_cell.length_b   1.000
_cell.length_c   1.000
_cell.angle_alpha   90.00
_cell.angle_beta   90.00
_cell.angle_gamma   90.00
#
_symmetry.space_group_name_H-M   'P 1'
#
loop_
_entity.id
_entity.type
_entity.pdbx_description
1 polymer ?
#
loop_
_entity_poly.entity_id
_entity_poly.type
_entity_poly.pdbx_seq_one_letter_code
_entity_poly.pdbx_strand_id
1 'polypeptide(L)'
;DNQLRGRAGRQGDPGVSRFFLSLEDDLMRIFGADRITGLMERLGMEEGVPIEAPMVNKAIENAQSKVEAMHFDTRKNLFEYDNVMNEQRKAIYALRRQILEGRYQPEILDDEARKEQKAKLPPPPDTSGPHTIPTLRESMRERTVAIIDHHCRGRLADAGLDSEGAEPFPPEGIIPHDLTHDLYRHYGAMVRFDDVANDRQAIIERSLDVIAASLIQQRERIHDLCYEHVESTVTDLCPEDVHPDEWDLEGVEKDMKARFYCAIDLSDVQDDIDALIDTCWDQVETSLLAREREFGLYTFLYQIRRVYLREIDEQWIAHLKNIEQLRAGIGLLGYANKNPKNAYKIEGFRLFREMWENISRTVLDGVLQMRLSEEDRRRAEEGAEYESTLTKASRRRERSNVTRREDGSMDKLDAAAKAAVAKLKAASTGSGVDPISAAATAMAAAKRQQAAAAVSSGPTVEETLAKAQAAALENLKAGKETAKKSERRKRRKSADAGDAVES
;
A
#
# COMPACT_ATOMS: atom_id res chain seq x y z
N ASP A 1 8.62 7.40 -35.84
CA ASP A 1 8.52 7.95 -37.21
C ASP A 1 7.10 8.15 -37.73
N ASN A 2 6.25 7.12 -37.73
CA ASN A 2 4.89 7.24 -38.26
C ASN A 2 4.01 8.27 -37.55
N GLN A 3 4.19 8.48 -36.23
CA GLN A 3 3.54 9.56 -35.51
C GLN A 3 3.99 10.95 -35.99
N LEU A 4 5.26 11.11 -36.39
CA LEU A 4 5.80 12.37 -36.92
C LEU A 4 5.25 12.63 -38.32
N ARG A 5 5.20 11.57 -39.16
CA ARG A 5 4.57 11.57 -40.49
C ARG A 5 3.10 11.97 -40.42
N GLY A 6 2.36 11.40 -39.47
CA GLY A 6 0.93 11.68 -39.26
C GLY A 6 0.59 13.07 -38.72
N ARG A 7 1.58 13.95 -38.50
CA ARG A 7 1.33 15.37 -38.18
C ARG A 7 1.01 16.20 -39.41
N ALA A 8 1.44 15.76 -40.60
CA ALA A 8 1.08 16.38 -41.87
C ALA A 8 -0.20 15.74 -42.45
N GLY A 9 -0.98 16.51 -43.21
CA GLY A 9 -2.16 16.03 -43.93
C GLY A 9 -3.32 15.56 -43.05
N ARG A 10 -3.56 16.26 -41.93
CA ARG A 10 -4.72 16.01 -41.07
C ARG A 10 -6.02 16.26 -41.84
N GLN A 11 -7.07 15.49 -41.57
CA GLN A 11 -8.40 15.64 -42.21
C GLN A 11 -8.39 15.57 -43.75
N GLY A 12 -7.38 14.92 -44.35
CA GLY A 12 -7.26 14.82 -45.81
C GLY A 12 -6.59 16.03 -46.46
N ASP A 13 -6.08 16.98 -45.68
CA ASP A 13 -5.28 18.09 -46.19
C ASP A 13 -4.04 17.58 -46.95
N PRO A 14 -3.58 18.29 -48.00
CA PRO A 14 -2.31 17.96 -48.64
C PRO A 14 -1.15 18.16 -47.67
N GLY A 15 -0.21 17.21 -47.65
CA GLY A 15 0.97 17.28 -46.78
C GLY A 15 2.10 16.41 -47.29
N VAL A 16 3.34 16.83 -47.05
CA VAL A 16 4.56 16.09 -47.40
C VAL A 16 5.39 15.90 -46.14
N SER A 17 5.90 14.71 -45.94
CA SER A 17 6.90 14.39 -44.92
C SER A 17 8.14 13.82 -45.58
N ARG A 18 9.32 14.29 -45.18
CA ARG A 18 10.61 13.74 -45.62
C ARG A 18 11.48 13.48 -44.40
N PHE A 19 12.12 12.32 -44.37
CA PHE A 19 13.07 11.95 -43.32
C PHE A 19 14.49 12.09 -43.87
N PHE A 20 15.39 12.59 -43.04
CA PHE A 20 16.83 12.68 -43.33
C PHE A 20 17.55 11.85 -42.28
N LEU A 21 18.52 11.04 -42.69
CA LEU A 21 19.38 10.25 -41.82
C LEU A 21 20.83 10.46 -42.23
N SER A 22 21.72 10.46 -41.23
CA SER A 22 23.16 10.41 -41.41
C SER A 22 23.69 9.00 -41.13
N LEU A 23 24.83 8.65 -41.72
CA LEU A 23 25.57 7.42 -41.39
C LEU A 23 26.14 7.45 -39.98
N GLU A 24 26.28 8.64 -39.40
CA GLU A 24 26.76 8.85 -38.03
C GLU A 24 25.63 8.69 -36.98
N ASP A 25 24.37 8.57 -37.41
CA ASP A 25 23.24 8.44 -36.49
C ASP A 25 23.30 7.11 -35.72
N ASP A 26 22.77 7.11 -34.49
CA ASP A 26 22.82 5.96 -33.59
C ASP A 26 22.27 4.67 -34.21
N LEU A 27 21.21 4.75 -35.03
CA LEU A 27 20.65 3.59 -35.73
C LEU A 27 21.68 2.95 -36.68
N MET A 28 22.41 3.77 -37.42
CA MET A 28 23.41 3.33 -38.40
C MET A 28 24.67 2.80 -37.71
N ARG A 29 25.06 3.45 -36.60
CA ARG A 29 26.18 3.03 -35.75
C ARG A 29 26.00 1.62 -35.18
N ILE A 30 24.78 1.25 -34.78
CA ILE A 30 24.53 -0.05 -34.13
C ILE A 30 24.39 -1.20 -35.15
N PHE A 31 23.90 -0.94 -36.38
CA PHE A 31 23.48 -2.03 -37.29
C PHE A 31 24.19 -2.12 -38.64
N GLY A 32 25.04 -1.16 -39.04
CA GLY A 32 25.61 -1.27 -40.38
C GLY A 32 26.65 -0.26 -40.85
N ALA A 33 27.16 0.63 -39.98
CA ALA A 33 28.18 1.60 -40.38
C ALA A 33 29.34 0.92 -41.13
N ASP A 34 29.99 -0.09 -40.55
CA ASP A 34 31.21 -0.67 -41.16
C ASP A 34 30.99 -1.31 -42.55
N ARG A 35 29.84 -1.96 -42.78
CA ARG A 35 29.52 -2.60 -44.07
C ARG A 35 29.04 -1.62 -45.13
N ILE A 36 28.35 -0.56 -44.72
CA ILE A 36 27.76 0.44 -45.62
C ILE A 36 28.80 1.52 -45.95
N THR A 37 29.56 1.98 -44.96
CA THR A 37 30.67 2.94 -45.12
C THR A 37 31.75 2.38 -46.05
N GLY A 38 32.18 1.12 -45.85
CA GLY A 38 33.17 0.49 -46.73
C GLY A 38 32.69 0.24 -48.17
N LEU A 39 31.37 0.16 -48.40
CA LEU A 39 30.80 0.10 -49.75
C LEU A 39 30.76 1.50 -50.39
N MET A 40 30.44 2.53 -49.62
CA MET A 40 30.38 3.93 -50.08
C MET A 40 31.75 4.51 -50.41
N GLU A 41 32.78 4.19 -49.62
CA GLU A 41 34.18 4.54 -49.90
C GLU A 41 34.66 3.90 -51.22
N ARG A 42 34.29 2.64 -51.47
CA ARG A 42 34.63 1.94 -52.73
C ARG A 42 33.87 2.46 -53.95
N LEU A 43 32.68 3.01 -53.75
CA LEU A 43 31.89 3.65 -54.80
C LEU A 43 32.27 5.11 -55.05
N GLY A 44 33.17 5.69 -54.24
CA GLY A 44 33.68 7.05 -54.41
C GLY A 44 32.63 8.13 -54.21
N MET A 45 31.67 7.92 -53.29
CA MET A 45 30.64 8.93 -52.99
C MET A 45 31.25 10.14 -52.28
N GLU A 46 30.98 11.35 -52.80
CA GLU A 46 31.46 12.61 -52.24
C GLU A 46 30.66 13.06 -51.02
N GLU A 47 31.35 13.66 -50.06
CA GLU A 47 30.76 14.20 -48.83
C GLU A 47 29.77 15.33 -49.15
N GLY A 48 28.53 15.22 -48.67
CA GLY A 48 27.47 16.21 -48.91
C GLY A 48 26.50 15.91 -50.07
N VAL A 49 26.69 14.82 -50.81
CA VAL A 49 25.72 14.37 -51.84
C VAL A 49 24.61 13.52 -51.21
N PRO A 50 23.31 13.85 -51.39
CA PRO A 50 22.22 13.03 -50.89
C PRO A 50 22.19 11.65 -51.56
N ILE A 51 22.10 10.60 -50.76
CA ILE A 51 22.07 9.22 -51.25
C ILE A 51 20.62 8.74 -51.27
N GLU A 52 20.05 8.60 -52.46
CA GLU A 52 18.71 8.03 -52.66
C GLU A 52 18.83 6.67 -53.36
N ALA A 53 19.10 5.62 -52.57
CA ALA A 53 19.26 4.26 -53.08
C ALA A 53 18.24 3.31 -52.44
N PRO A 54 17.42 2.58 -53.23
CA PRO A 54 16.46 1.61 -52.70
C PRO A 54 17.10 0.52 -51.83
N MET A 55 18.34 0.12 -52.15
CA MET A 55 19.10 -0.84 -51.35
C MET A 55 19.45 -0.31 -49.96
N VAL A 56 19.80 0.98 -49.85
CA VAL A 56 20.13 1.64 -48.58
C VAL A 56 18.86 1.79 -47.74
N ASN A 57 17.73 2.21 -48.33
CA ASN A 57 16.45 2.26 -47.63
C ASN A 57 16.04 0.89 -47.06
N LYS A 58 16.20 -0.20 -47.83
CA LYS A 58 15.90 -1.55 -47.35
C LYS A 58 16.84 -2.00 -46.23
N ALA A 59 18.12 -1.59 -46.27
CA ALA A 59 19.06 -1.86 -45.19
C ALA A 59 18.69 -1.12 -43.90
N ILE A 60 18.26 0.14 -44.00
CA ILE A 60 17.76 0.96 -42.87
C ILE A 60 16.48 0.33 -42.29
N GLU A 61 15.53 -0.09 -43.13
CA GLU A 61 14.30 -0.75 -42.69
C GLU A 61 14.58 -2.07 -41.94
N ASN A 62 15.54 -2.87 -42.43
CA ASN A 62 15.96 -4.09 -41.75
C ASN A 62 16.64 -3.79 -40.41
N ALA A 63 17.48 -2.75 -40.33
CA ALA A 63 18.10 -2.30 -39.10
C ALA A 63 17.05 -1.86 -38.07
N GLN A 64 16.08 -1.05 -38.50
CA GLN A 64 14.95 -0.62 -37.67
C GLN A 64 14.12 -1.81 -37.17
N SER A 65 13.76 -2.75 -38.05
CA SER A 65 13.04 -3.97 -37.67
C SER A 65 13.81 -4.80 -36.62
N LYS A 66 15.15 -4.84 -36.72
CA LYS A 66 15.99 -5.55 -35.75
C LYS A 66 16.07 -4.83 -34.41
N VAL A 67 16.12 -3.49 -34.39
CA VAL A 67 15.99 -2.68 -33.16
C VAL A 67 14.64 -2.93 -32.50
N GLU A 68 13.56 -2.91 -33.27
CA GLU A 68 12.21 -3.15 -32.77
C GLU A 68 12.09 -4.54 -32.16
N ALA A 69 12.64 -5.57 -32.83
CA ALA A 69 12.71 -6.93 -32.31
C ALA A 69 13.53 -6.98 -30.99
N MET A 70 14.69 -6.34 -30.93
CA MET A 70 15.51 -6.29 -29.71
C MET A 70 14.76 -5.62 -28.54
N HIS A 71 14.08 -4.50 -28.79
CA HIS A 71 13.26 -3.83 -27.77
C HIS A 71 12.02 -4.65 -27.41
N PHE A 72 11.43 -5.37 -28.36
CA PHE A 72 10.35 -6.31 -28.08
C PHE A 72 10.82 -7.43 -27.16
N ASP A 73 11.95 -8.08 -27.45
CA ASP A 73 12.50 -9.15 -26.63
C ASP A 73 12.89 -8.66 -25.24
N THR A 74 13.46 -7.46 -25.13
CA THR A 74 13.78 -6.82 -23.84
C THR A 74 12.52 -6.62 -23.00
N ARG A 75 11.45 -6.07 -23.61
CA ARG A 75 10.16 -5.85 -22.92
C ARG A 75 9.47 -7.16 -22.57
N LYS A 76 9.52 -8.16 -23.46
CA LYS A 76 8.98 -9.49 -23.21
C LYS A 76 9.69 -10.14 -22.02
N ASN A 77 11.01 -10.04 -21.96
CA ASN A 77 11.78 -10.55 -20.84
C ASN A 77 11.39 -9.86 -19.52
N LEU A 78 11.34 -8.51 -19.51
CA LEU A 78 10.87 -7.72 -18.37
C LEU A 78 9.46 -8.14 -17.91
N PHE A 79 8.53 -8.25 -18.86
CA PHE A 79 7.14 -8.65 -18.60
C PHE A 79 7.04 -10.03 -17.94
N GLU A 80 7.84 -11.00 -18.37
CA GLU A 80 7.83 -12.33 -17.79
C GLU A 80 8.30 -12.36 -16.32
N TYR A 81 9.29 -11.55 -15.95
CA TYR A 81 9.71 -11.39 -14.55
C TYR A 81 8.65 -10.67 -13.71
N ASP A 82 8.07 -9.61 -14.27
CA ASP A 82 7.05 -8.81 -13.61
C ASP A 82 5.75 -9.59 -13.41
N ASN A 83 5.39 -10.51 -14.31
CA ASN A 83 4.22 -11.36 -14.17
C ASN A 83 4.24 -12.20 -12.88
N VAL A 84 5.40 -12.81 -12.56
CA VAL A 84 5.55 -13.58 -11.31
C VAL A 84 5.26 -12.71 -10.09
N MET A 85 5.80 -11.49 -10.09
CA MET A 85 5.56 -10.52 -9.01
C MET A 85 4.12 -10.03 -8.96
N ASN A 86 3.48 -9.87 -10.12
CA ASN A 86 2.12 -9.43 -10.21
C ASN A 86 1.15 -10.45 -9.62
N GLU A 87 1.36 -11.75 -9.85
CA GLU A 87 0.55 -12.81 -9.23
C GLU A 87 0.71 -12.82 -7.71
N GLN A 88 1.94 -12.76 -7.20
CA GLN A 88 2.20 -12.67 -5.77
C GLN A 88 1.57 -11.42 -5.14
N ARG A 89 1.63 -10.27 -5.83
CA ARG A 89 1.01 -9.03 -5.39
C ARG A 89 -0.51 -9.15 -5.29
N LYS A 90 -1.17 -9.77 -6.28
CA LYS A 90 -2.62 -9.98 -6.24
C LYS A 90 -3.03 -10.79 -5.02
N ALA A 91 -2.29 -11.87 -4.71
CA ALA A 91 -2.55 -12.71 -3.54
C ALA A 91 -2.41 -11.91 -2.23
N ILE A 92 -1.28 -11.22 -2.02
CA ILE A 92 -1.06 -10.45 -0.78
C ILE A 92 -2.04 -9.28 -0.65
N TYR A 93 -2.37 -8.60 -1.75
CA TYR A 93 -3.33 -7.49 -1.70
C TYR A 93 -4.75 -7.98 -1.48
N ALA A 94 -5.08 -9.19 -1.92
CA ALA A 94 -6.36 -9.80 -1.61
C ALA A 94 -6.43 -10.20 -0.12
N LEU A 95 -5.42 -10.87 0.44
CA LEU A 95 -5.32 -11.17 1.87
C LEU A 95 -5.45 -9.90 2.72
N ARG A 96 -4.61 -8.89 2.41
CA ARG A 96 -4.62 -7.60 3.11
C ARG A 96 -5.99 -6.93 3.04
N ARG A 97 -6.65 -6.99 1.88
CA ARG A 97 -7.97 -6.41 1.69
C ARG A 97 -9.04 -7.17 2.49
N GLN A 98 -8.99 -8.49 2.54
CA GLN A 98 -9.93 -9.28 3.34
C GLN A 98 -9.85 -8.89 4.83
N ILE A 99 -8.64 -8.75 5.36
CA ILE A 99 -8.39 -8.34 6.75
C ILE A 99 -8.85 -6.89 6.98
N LEU A 100 -8.58 -6.01 6.02
CA LEU A 100 -9.09 -4.64 6.07
C LEU A 100 -10.60 -4.55 5.99
N GLU A 101 -11.28 -5.44 5.28
CA GLU A 101 -12.75 -5.41 5.16
C GLU A 101 -13.44 -6.22 6.27
N GLY A 102 -12.68 -6.90 7.13
CA GLY A 102 -13.19 -7.79 8.17
C GLY A 102 -13.91 -9.01 7.60
N ARG A 103 -13.50 -9.47 6.41
CA ARG A 103 -14.07 -10.66 5.76
C ARG A 103 -13.12 -11.83 5.87
N TYR A 104 -13.67 -13.02 5.97
CA TYR A 104 -12.92 -14.26 6.00
C TYR A 104 -13.42 -15.22 4.93
N GLN A 105 -12.50 -15.59 4.05
CA GLN A 105 -12.62 -16.65 3.08
C GLN A 105 -11.24 -17.29 2.99
N PRO A 106 -11.12 -18.62 3.13
CA PRO A 106 -9.87 -19.33 2.88
C PRO A 106 -9.32 -18.91 1.50
N GLU A 107 -8.13 -18.31 1.47
CA GLU A 107 -7.57 -17.79 0.23
C GLU A 107 -6.81 -18.89 -0.51
N ILE A 108 -7.20 -19.11 -1.75
CA ILE A 108 -6.59 -20.10 -2.64
C ILE A 108 -5.48 -19.39 -3.41
N LEU A 109 -4.23 -19.87 -3.28
CA LEU A 109 -3.04 -19.26 -3.89
C LEU A 109 -3.02 -19.34 -5.43
N ASP A 110 -3.79 -20.24 -6.04
CA ASP A 110 -3.79 -20.47 -7.49
C ASP A 110 -5.05 -19.86 -8.15
N ASP A 111 -4.85 -19.03 -9.18
CA ASP A 111 -5.90 -18.32 -9.92
C ASP A 111 -6.83 -19.28 -10.70
N GLU A 112 -6.32 -20.44 -11.16
CA GLU A 112 -7.15 -21.48 -11.81
C GLU A 112 -7.98 -22.22 -10.78
N ALA A 113 -7.34 -22.70 -9.69
CA ALA A 113 -8.03 -23.26 -8.54
C ALA A 113 -9.07 -22.30 -7.96
N ARG A 114 -8.79 -20.99 -7.90
CA ARG A 114 -9.72 -19.97 -7.40
C ARG A 114 -10.98 -19.88 -8.22
N LYS A 115 -10.93 -20.02 -9.55
CA LYS A 115 -12.13 -19.99 -10.41
C LYS A 115 -12.98 -21.23 -10.25
N GLU A 116 -12.37 -22.41 -10.18
CA GLU A 116 -13.08 -23.67 -10.02
C GLU A 116 -13.64 -23.86 -8.61
N GLN A 117 -12.88 -23.46 -7.60
CA GLN A 117 -13.24 -23.62 -6.20
C GLN A 117 -14.14 -22.50 -5.69
N LYS A 118 -14.21 -21.32 -6.33
CA LYS A 118 -15.19 -20.28 -5.95
C LYS A 118 -16.65 -20.75 -6.05
N ALA A 119 -16.93 -21.73 -6.91
CA ALA A 119 -18.24 -22.39 -6.97
C ALA A 119 -18.46 -23.46 -5.88
N LYS A 120 -17.38 -23.92 -5.23
CA LYS A 120 -17.37 -25.00 -4.22
C LYS A 120 -17.02 -24.52 -2.80
N LEU A 121 -16.61 -23.26 -2.64
CA LEU A 121 -16.25 -22.70 -1.34
C LEU A 121 -17.49 -22.68 -0.44
N PRO A 122 -17.38 -23.14 0.82
CA PRO A 122 -18.47 -23.05 1.77
C PRO A 122 -18.86 -21.57 1.96
N PRO A 123 -20.14 -21.30 2.29
CA PRO A 123 -20.55 -19.95 2.65
C PRO A 123 -19.69 -19.45 3.83
N PRO A 124 -19.47 -18.12 3.95
CA PRO A 124 -18.79 -17.57 5.10
C PRO A 124 -19.49 -17.99 6.40
N PRO A 125 -18.74 -18.23 7.48
CA PRO A 125 -19.31 -18.66 8.75
C PRO A 125 -20.27 -17.60 9.31
N ASP A 126 -21.42 -18.05 9.78
CA ASP A 126 -22.48 -17.26 10.43
C ASP A 126 -22.57 -17.52 11.95
N THR A 127 -21.74 -18.42 12.45
CA THR A 127 -21.58 -18.77 13.87
C THR A 127 -20.11 -19.02 14.21
N SER A 128 -19.71 -18.71 15.43
CA SER A 128 -18.34 -18.86 15.91
C SER A 128 -18.37 -19.07 17.43
N GLY A 129 -18.32 -20.34 17.87
CA GLY A 129 -18.49 -20.73 19.27
C GLY A 129 -19.76 -20.12 19.91
N PRO A 130 -19.66 -19.27 20.95
CA PRO A 130 -20.81 -18.66 21.61
C PRO A 130 -21.47 -17.52 20.80
N HIS A 131 -20.83 -17.07 19.71
CA HIS A 131 -21.28 -15.92 18.94
C HIS A 131 -22.08 -16.33 17.72
N THR A 132 -23.26 -15.75 17.60
CA THR A 132 -24.16 -15.91 16.44
C THR A 132 -24.58 -14.53 15.97
N ILE A 133 -25.05 -14.41 14.72
CA ILE A 133 -25.55 -13.12 14.21
C ILE A 133 -26.60 -12.51 15.15
N PRO A 134 -27.64 -13.24 15.64
CA PRO A 134 -28.62 -12.69 16.56
C PRO A 134 -28.03 -12.20 17.90
N THR A 135 -27.14 -12.98 18.52
CA THR A 135 -26.57 -12.62 19.83
C THR A 135 -25.66 -11.39 19.73
N LEU A 136 -24.85 -11.32 18.68
CA LEU A 136 -24.02 -10.16 18.41
C LEU A 136 -24.85 -8.92 18.08
N ARG A 137 -25.92 -9.06 17.28
CA ARG A 137 -26.84 -7.97 16.96
C ARG A 137 -27.45 -7.35 18.22
N GLU A 138 -27.86 -8.16 19.18
CA GLU A 138 -28.40 -7.68 20.45
C GLU A 138 -27.33 -6.92 21.25
N SER A 139 -26.16 -7.52 21.45
CA SER A 139 -25.08 -6.92 22.25
C SER A 139 -24.51 -5.62 21.67
N MET A 140 -24.49 -5.47 20.35
CA MET A 140 -23.88 -4.31 19.69
C MET A 140 -24.88 -3.21 19.33
N ARG A 141 -26.19 -3.45 19.42
CA ARG A 141 -27.24 -2.52 18.94
C ARG A 141 -27.13 -1.15 19.56
N GLU A 142 -27.07 -1.07 20.88
CA GLU A 142 -27.01 0.21 21.60
C GLU A 142 -25.80 1.03 21.15
N ARG A 143 -24.61 0.41 21.10
CA ARG A 143 -23.37 1.07 20.68
C ARG A 143 -23.40 1.48 19.20
N THR A 144 -23.91 0.62 18.32
CA THR A 144 -23.99 0.89 16.88
C THR A 144 -24.93 2.06 16.59
N VAL A 145 -26.10 2.08 17.23
CA VAL A 145 -27.07 3.18 17.13
C VAL A 145 -26.46 4.47 17.69
N ALA A 146 -25.76 4.42 18.82
CA ALA A 146 -25.08 5.59 19.38
C ALA A 146 -24.02 6.18 18.42
N ILE A 147 -23.26 5.35 17.70
CA ILE A 147 -22.29 5.80 16.68
C ILE A 147 -23.01 6.47 15.51
N ILE A 148 -24.08 5.84 14.99
CA ILE A 148 -24.89 6.38 13.89
C ILE A 148 -25.51 7.72 14.31
N ASP A 149 -26.08 7.79 15.51
CA ASP A 149 -26.68 9.01 16.03
C ASP A 149 -25.62 10.10 16.23
N HIS A 150 -24.43 9.78 16.75
CA HIS A 150 -23.32 10.74 16.85
C HIS A 150 -22.94 11.31 15.47
N HIS A 151 -22.85 10.44 14.46
CA HIS A 151 -22.57 10.83 13.08
C HIS A 151 -23.67 11.77 12.53
N CYS A 152 -24.94 11.41 12.70
CA CYS A 152 -26.09 12.21 12.28
C CYS A 152 -26.15 13.56 13.01
N ARG A 153 -25.88 13.62 14.32
CA ARG A 153 -25.81 14.88 15.09
C ARG A 153 -24.73 15.80 14.54
N GLY A 154 -23.55 15.27 14.21
CA GLY A 154 -22.48 16.03 13.57
C GLY A 154 -22.92 16.66 12.25
N ARG A 155 -23.67 15.91 11.43
CA ARG A 155 -24.23 16.40 10.16
C ARG A 155 -25.30 17.48 10.36
N LEU A 156 -26.18 17.31 11.35
CA LEU A 156 -27.22 18.30 11.68
C LEU A 156 -26.59 19.61 12.17
N ALA A 157 -25.59 19.52 13.06
CA ALA A 157 -24.86 20.67 13.56
C ALA A 157 -24.11 21.42 12.45
N ASP A 158 -23.47 20.70 11.52
CA ASP A 158 -22.81 21.28 10.34
C ASP A 158 -23.81 22.02 9.43
N ALA A 159 -25.06 21.57 9.36
CA ALA A 159 -26.14 22.18 8.59
C ALA A 159 -26.87 23.31 9.35
N GLY A 160 -26.49 23.58 10.60
CA GLY A 160 -27.19 24.55 11.47
C GLY A 160 -28.62 24.13 11.84
N LEU A 161 -28.92 22.84 11.77
CA LEU A 161 -30.20 22.24 12.16
C LEU A 161 -30.14 21.75 13.61
N ASP A 162 -31.30 21.57 14.23
CA ASP A 162 -31.40 21.04 15.60
C ASP A 162 -30.85 19.61 15.66
N SER A 163 -29.88 19.39 16.56
CA SER A 163 -29.17 18.12 16.76
C SER A 163 -29.55 17.41 18.06
N GLU A 164 -30.41 17.98 18.90
CA GLU A 164 -30.74 17.43 20.23
C GLU A 164 -31.91 16.44 20.22
N GLY A 165 -32.48 16.15 19.04
CA GLY A 165 -33.55 15.15 18.89
C GLY A 165 -33.14 13.75 19.37
N ALA A 166 -34.12 12.99 19.85
CA ALA A 166 -33.95 11.60 20.28
C ALA A 166 -33.53 10.67 19.13
N GLU A 167 -34.00 10.94 17.91
CA GLU A 167 -33.63 10.21 16.69
C GLU A 167 -33.09 11.20 15.64
N PRO A 168 -31.83 11.63 15.77
CA PRO A 168 -31.24 12.60 14.86
C PRO A 168 -31.03 11.96 13.47
N PHE A 169 -31.61 12.55 12.43
CA PHE A 169 -31.35 12.15 11.04
C PHE A 169 -31.36 13.36 10.10
N PRO A 170 -30.29 13.59 9.31
CA PRO A 170 -30.22 14.71 8.38
C PRO A 170 -31.17 14.49 7.17
N PRO A 171 -31.86 15.53 6.69
CA PRO A 171 -32.79 15.42 5.56
C PRO A 171 -32.10 15.08 4.22
N GLU A 172 -30.81 15.40 4.09
CA GLU A 172 -29.97 15.04 2.93
C GLU A 172 -29.37 13.64 3.04
N GLY A 173 -29.67 12.89 4.11
CA GLY A 173 -29.04 11.61 4.39
C GLY A 173 -27.61 11.70 4.94
N ILE A 174 -27.06 10.52 5.21
CA ILE A 174 -25.68 10.37 5.70
C ILE A 174 -24.66 10.53 4.58
N ILE A 175 -23.39 10.76 4.93
CA ILE A 175 -22.28 10.65 3.98
C ILE A 175 -21.74 9.21 4.10
N PRO A 176 -21.93 8.33 3.10
CA PRO A 176 -21.62 6.89 3.22
C PRO A 176 -20.20 6.61 3.72
N HIS A 177 -19.21 7.18 3.04
CA HIS A 177 -17.79 6.99 3.37
C HIS A 177 -17.45 7.39 4.82
N ASP A 178 -18.09 8.44 5.33
CA ASP A 178 -17.77 8.98 6.64
C ASP A 178 -18.35 8.11 7.75
N LEU A 179 -19.59 7.62 7.60
CA LEU A 179 -20.18 6.66 8.54
C LEU A 179 -19.46 5.30 8.47
N THR A 180 -19.12 4.82 7.27
CA THR A 180 -18.31 3.60 7.10
C THR A 180 -17.02 3.69 7.90
N HIS A 181 -16.34 4.83 7.83
CA HIS A 181 -15.09 5.05 8.56
C HIS A 181 -15.29 5.07 10.08
N ASP A 182 -16.35 5.70 10.58
CA ASP A 182 -16.66 5.72 12.02
C ASP A 182 -16.94 4.30 12.54
N LEU A 183 -17.77 3.51 11.83
CA LEU A 183 -18.04 2.11 12.20
C LEU A 183 -16.79 1.23 12.07
N TYR A 184 -15.96 1.45 11.05
CA TYR A 184 -14.73 0.71 10.83
C TYR A 184 -13.75 0.80 11.99
N ARG A 185 -13.67 1.97 12.63
CA ARG A 185 -12.79 2.17 13.80
C ARG A 185 -13.20 1.32 14.98
N HIS A 186 -14.50 1.19 15.21
CA HIS A 186 -15.04 0.46 16.37
C HIS A 186 -15.02 -1.05 16.16
N TYR A 187 -15.35 -1.52 14.95
CA TYR A 187 -15.61 -2.95 14.72
C TYR A 187 -14.68 -3.59 13.69
N GLY A 188 -14.02 -2.79 12.86
CA GLY A 188 -13.20 -3.29 11.76
C GLY A 188 -13.94 -3.92 10.60
N ALA A 189 -15.25 -3.68 10.53
CA ALA A 189 -16.08 -4.11 9.42
C ALA A 189 -16.27 -2.96 8.43
N MET A 190 -16.09 -3.24 7.13
CA MET A 190 -16.37 -2.25 6.08
C MET A 190 -17.83 -2.37 5.62
N VAL A 191 -18.68 -1.47 6.11
CA VAL A 191 -20.11 -1.41 5.73
C VAL A 191 -20.30 -0.42 4.58
N ARG A 192 -21.07 -0.80 3.55
CA ARG A 192 -21.40 0.08 2.40
C ARG A 192 -22.82 0.60 2.51
N PHE A 193 -22.99 1.92 2.30
CA PHE A 193 -24.26 2.62 2.48
C PHE A 193 -24.76 3.37 1.24
N ASP A 194 -24.11 3.20 0.08
CA ASP A 194 -24.38 4.00 -1.13
C ASP A 194 -25.86 3.95 -1.58
N ASP A 195 -26.53 2.84 -1.35
CA ASP A 195 -27.93 2.56 -1.71
C ASP A 195 -28.94 2.87 -0.59
N VAL A 196 -28.50 3.03 0.66
CA VAL A 196 -29.38 3.22 1.84
C VAL A 196 -29.13 4.53 2.58
N ALA A 197 -28.36 5.46 2.01
CA ALA A 197 -27.92 6.68 2.67
C ALA A 197 -29.04 7.58 3.23
N ASN A 198 -30.27 7.42 2.72
CA ASN A 198 -31.43 8.23 3.09
C ASN A 198 -32.41 7.52 4.04
N ASP A 199 -32.15 6.27 4.44
CA ASP A 199 -33.03 5.48 5.30
C ASP A 199 -32.30 5.06 6.58
N ARG A 200 -32.65 5.71 7.70
CA ARG A 200 -32.07 5.43 9.02
C ARG A 200 -32.21 3.97 9.43
N GLN A 201 -33.40 3.39 9.24
CA GLN A 201 -33.66 2.03 9.69
C GLN A 201 -32.87 1.02 8.86
N ALA A 202 -32.81 1.23 7.54
CA ALA A 202 -32.00 0.40 6.65
C ALA A 202 -30.49 0.50 6.96
N ILE A 203 -30.00 1.69 7.32
CA ILE A 203 -28.60 1.89 7.78
C ILE A 203 -28.33 1.06 9.03
N ILE A 204 -29.17 1.16 10.06
CA ILE A 204 -29.00 0.43 11.33
C ILE A 204 -29.00 -1.07 11.08
N GLU A 205 -30.02 -1.59 10.39
CA GLU A 205 -30.16 -3.03 10.15
C GLU A 205 -28.99 -3.57 9.33
N ARG A 206 -28.54 -2.85 8.30
CA ARG A 206 -27.37 -3.23 7.52
C ARG A 206 -26.07 -3.18 8.32
N SER A 207 -25.87 -2.14 9.14
CA SER A 207 -24.70 -2.07 10.02
C SER A 207 -24.65 -3.29 10.93
N LEU A 208 -25.77 -3.62 11.57
CA LEU A 208 -25.89 -4.75 12.47
C LEU A 208 -25.57 -6.09 11.78
N ASP A 209 -26.14 -6.34 10.60
CA ASP A 209 -25.89 -7.59 9.87
C ASP A 209 -24.44 -7.72 9.41
N VAL A 210 -23.91 -6.69 8.76
CA VAL A 210 -22.55 -6.72 8.20
C VAL A 210 -21.50 -6.77 9.31
N ILE A 211 -21.69 -6.01 10.39
CA ILE A 211 -20.76 -6.01 11.52
C ILE A 211 -20.79 -7.36 12.24
N ALA A 212 -21.97 -7.92 12.54
CA ALA A 212 -22.07 -9.22 13.19
C ALA A 212 -21.39 -10.32 12.37
N ALA A 213 -21.70 -10.42 11.08
CA ALA A 213 -21.06 -11.40 10.19
C ALA A 213 -19.54 -11.17 10.09
N SER A 214 -19.09 -9.92 10.07
CA SER A 214 -17.66 -9.58 10.02
C SER A 214 -16.91 -9.97 11.29
N LEU A 215 -17.48 -9.76 12.48
CA LEU A 215 -16.84 -10.14 13.74
C LEU A 215 -16.69 -11.65 13.87
N ILE A 216 -17.72 -12.40 13.46
CA ILE A 216 -17.69 -13.86 13.38
C ILE A 216 -16.57 -14.32 12.45
N GLN A 217 -16.53 -13.78 11.23
CA GLN A 217 -15.48 -14.08 10.26
C GLN A 217 -14.06 -13.74 10.77
N GLN A 218 -13.89 -12.59 11.44
CA GLN A 218 -12.60 -12.21 12.03
C GLN A 218 -12.17 -13.18 13.14
N ARG A 219 -13.13 -13.67 13.95
CA ARG A 219 -12.88 -14.67 15.00
C ARG A 219 -12.54 -16.03 14.41
N GLU A 220 -13.31 -16.51 13.44
CA GLU A 220 -13.03 -17.78 12.76
C GLU A 220 -11.66 -17.78 12.09
N ARG A 221 -11.23 -16.66 11.48
CA ARG A 221 -9.89 -16.56 10.89
C ARG A 221 -8.77 -16.88 11.88
N ILE A 222 -8.86 -16.42 13.13
CA ILE A 222 -7.82 -16.71 14.13
C ILE A 222 -7.99 -18.12 14.71
N HIS A 223 -9.22 -18.62 14.82
CA HIS A 223 -9.47 -20.01 15.21
C HIS A 223 -8.88 -20.98 14.19
N ASP A 224 -9.15 -20.78 12.90
CA ASP A 224 -8.61 -21.61 11.82
C ASP A 224 -7.08 -21.56 11.78
N LEU A 225 -6.48 -20.38 12.00
CA LEU A 225 -5.01 -20.27 12.08
C LEU A 225 -4.43 -21.07 13.25
N CYS A 226 -5.10 -21.04 14.41
CA CYS A 226 -4.68 -21.83 15.56
C CYS A 226 -4.91 -23.33 15.33
N TYR A 227 -6.03 -23.71 14.69
CA TYR A 227 -6.34 -25.10 14.36
C TYR A 227 -5.35 -25.67 13.35
N GLU A 228 -5.06 -24.97 12.25
CA GLU A 228 -4.07 -25.37 11.24
C GLU A 228 -2.70 -25.60 11.90
N HIS A 229 -2.35 -24.78 12.88
CA HIS A 229 -1.12 -24.96 13.61
C HIS A 229 -1.15 -26.20 14.52
N VAL A 230 -2.26 -26.45 15.22
CA VAL A 230 -2.43 -27.67 16.04
C VAL A 230 -2.34 -28.91 15.18
N GLU A 231 -3.10 -28.95 14.08
CA GLU A 231 -3.09 -30.02 13.08
C GLU A 231 -1.68 -30.27 12.57
N SER A 232 -0.98 -29.24 12.10
CA SER A 232 0.40 -29.37 11.62
C SER A 232 1.35 -29.92 12.68
N THR A 233 1.28 -29.45 13.93
CA THR A 233 2.15 -29.95 15.01
C THR A 233 1.85 -31.42 15.31
N VAL A 234 0.58 -31.81 15.36
CA VAL A 234 0.19 -33.21 15.63
C VAL A 234 0.59 -34.11 14.47
N THR A 235 0.33 -33.75 13.22
CA THR A 235 0.74 -34.56 12.06
C THR A 235 2.26 -34.71 11.94
N ASP A 236 3.02 -33.66 12.28
CA ASP A 236 4.48 -33.70 12.23
C ASP A 236 5.11 -34.57 13.33
N LEU A 237 4.52 -34.59 14.54
CA LEU A 237 5.05 -35.31 15.71
C LEU A 237 4.40 -36.68 15.93
N CYS A 238 3.21 -36.89 15.37
CA CYS A 238 2.41 -38.10 15.43
C CYS A 238 1.95 -38.49 14.01
N PRO A 239 2.86 -38.96 13.13
CA PRO A 239 2.49 -39.32 11.77
C PRO A 239 1.61 -40.58 11.73
N GLU A 240 0.68 -40.66 10.78
CA GLU A 240 -0.19 -41.83 10.53
C GLU A 240 0.59 -43.12 10.28
N ASP A 241 1.80 -43.01 9.70
CA ASP A 241 2.65 -44.14 9.35
C ASP A 241 3.36 -44.77 10.57
N VAL A 242 3.32 -44.12 11.73
CA VAL A 242 4.01 -44.51 12.96
C VAL A 242 3.02 -45.06 13.97
N HIS A 243 3.40 -46.13 14.67
CA HIS A 243 2.54 -46.75 15.69
C HIS A 243 2.27 -45.76 16.85
N PRO A 244 1.04 -45.70 17.41
CA PRO A 244 0.67 -44.77 18.48
C PRO A 244 1.62 -44.72 19.68
N ASP A 245 2.17 -45.88 20.08
CA ASP A 245 3.17 -45.98 21.16
C ASP A 245 4.48 -45.22 20.89
N GLU A 246 4.79 -44.91 19.64
CA GLU A 246 6.00 -44.19 19.21
C GLU A 246 5.75 -42.68 18.94
N TRP A 247 4.52 -42.19 19.21
CA TRP A 247 4.19 -40.77 19.07
C TRP A 247 4.91 -39.89 20.10
N ASP A 248 5.41 -38.74 19.66
CA ASP A 248 6.07 -37.77 20.55
C ASP A 248 5.04 -36.86 21.25
N LEU A 249 4.27 -37.43 22.18
CA LEU A 249 3.28 -36.70 22.97
C LEU A 249 3.92 -35.59 23.83
N GLU A 250 5.14 -35.83 24.35
CA GLU A 250 5.88 -34.82 25.12
C GLU A 250 6.25 -33.61 24.24
N GLY A 251 6.62 -33.86 22.99
CA GLY A 251 6.88 -32.83 21.98
C GLY A 251 5.64 -31.97 21.72
N VAL A 252 4.47 -32.60 21.56
CA VAL A 252 3.19 -31.90 21.37
C VAL A 252 2.88 -31.03 22.58
N GLU A 253 2.91 -31.58 23.80
CA GLU A 253 2.65 -30.82 25.03
C GLU A 253 3.59 -29.61 25.16
N LYS A 254 4.87 -29.80 24.82
CA LYS A 254 5.89 -28.75 24.89
C LYS A 254 5.64 -27.63 23.88
N ASP A 255 5.32 -27.95 22.61
CA ASP A 255 5.04 -26.95 21.58
C ASP A 255 3.77 -26.16 21.95
N MET A 256 2.73 -26.85 22.41
CA MET A 256 1.46 -26.25 22.82
C MET A 256 1.63 -25.33 24.03
N LYS A 257 2.44 -25.74 25.01
CA LYS A 257 2.81 -24.90 26.15
C LYS A 257 3.66 -23.71 25.75
N ALA A 258 4.58 -23.87 24.80
CA ALA A 258 5.45 -22.79 24.35
C ALA A 258 4.67 -21.71 23.59
N ARG A 259 3.72 -22.12 22.74
CA ARG A 259 2.99 -21.21 21.86
C ARG A 259 1.70 -20.71 22.49
N PHE A 260 0.82 -21.61 22.93
CA PHE A 260 -0.50 -21.24 23.46
C PHE A 260 -0.49 -20.92 24.96
N TYR A 261 0.62 -21.18 25.66
CA TYR A 261 0.71 -21.10 27.12
C TYR A 261 -0.34 -21.99 27.83
N CYS A 262 -0.77 -23.05 27.14
CA CYS A 262 -1.73 -24.03 27.65
C CYS A 262 -0.98 -25.29 28.08
N ALA A 263 -1.27 -25.79 29.27
CA ALA A 263 -0.83 -27.13 29.67
C ALA A 263 -1.88 -28.11 29.15
N ILE A 264 -1.52 -28.85 28.11
CA ILE A 264 -2.39 -29.88 27.54
C ILE A 264 -2.19 -31.15 28.36
N ASP A 265 -3.28 -31.78 28.77
CA ASP A 265 -3.25 -33.14 29.33
C ASP A 265 -3.57 -34.14 28.22
N LEU A 266 -2.60 -34.99 27.88
CA LEU A 266 -2.70 -36.05 26.88
C LEU A 266 -2.66 -37.46 27.50
N SER A 267 -2.97 -37.59 28.80
CA SER A 267 -2.82 -38.85 29.52
C SER A 267 -3.87 -39.94 29.19
N ASP A 268 -5.01 -39.57 28.58
CA ASP A 268 -6.16 -40.47 28.34
C ASP A 268 -6.71 -40.33 26.90
N VAL A 269 -5.81 -40.28 25.91
CA VAL A 269 -6.18 -40.08 24.51
C VAL A 269 -6.35 -41.43 23.80
N GLN A 270 -7.33 -41.50 22.89
CA GLN A 270 -7.51 -42.65 22.01
C GLN A 270 -6.39 -42.70 20.96
N ASP A 271 -6.07 -43.91 20.49
CA ASP A 271 -5.06 -44.17 19.45
C ASP A 271 -5.53 -43.74 18.04
N ASP A 272 -5.95 -42.48 17.90
CA ASP A 272 -6.45 -41.89 16.67
C ASP A 272 -5.98 -40.43 16.55
N ILE A 273 -5.47 -40.07 15.36
CA ILE A 273 -4.88 -38.75 15.12
C ILE A 273 -5.95 -37.67 15.14
N ASP A 274 -7.12 -37.94 14.56
CA ASP A 274 -8.23 -37.00 14.56
C ASP A 274 -8.70 -36.72 16.01
N ALA A 275 -8.83 -37.77 16.83
CA ALA A 275 -9.16 -37.63 18.24
C ALA A 275 -8.09 -36.86 19.04
N LEU A 276 -6.81 -37.01 18.70
CA LEU A 276 -5.71 -36.28 19.32
C LEU A 276 -5.74 -34.79 18.95
N ILE A 277 -6.00 -34.47 17.68
CA ILE A 277 -6.18 -33.10 17.19
C ILE A 277 -7.35 -32.45 17.91
N ASP A 278 -8.51 -33.11 17.97
CA ASP A 278 -9.70 -32.61 18.66
C ASP A 278 -9.44 -32.33 20.15
N THR A 279 -8.76 -33.25 20.83
CA THR A 279 -8.42 -33.10 22.26
C THR A 279 -7.48 -31.91 22.50
N CYS A 280 -6.47 -31.74 21.64
CA CYS A 280 -5.57 -30.59 21.72
C CYS A 280 -6.32 -29.29 21.42
N TRP A 281 -7.16 -29.31 20.38
CA TRP A 281 -7.94 -28.17 19.94
C TRP A 281 -8.91 -27.69 21.01
N ASP A 282 -9.66 -28.57 21.66
CA ASP A 282 -10.61 -28.22 22.73
C ASP A 282 -9.93 -27.45 23.88
N GLN A 283 -8.72 -27.88 24.25
CA GLN A 283 -7.93 -27.23 25.30
C GLN A 283 -7.37 -25.87 24.84
N VAL A 284 -6.92 -25.77 23.59
CA VAL A 284 -6.47 -24.51 22.97
C VAL A 284 -7.63 -23.53 22.80
N GLU A 285 -8.78 -23.97 22.30
CA GLU A 285 -9.99 -23.16 22.15
C GLU A 285 -10.46 -22.62 23.50
N THR A 286 -10.43 -23.45 24.55
CA THR A 286 -10.77 -23.00 25.91
C THR A 286 -9.83 -21.88 26.39
N SER A 287 -8.53 -21.98 26.10
CA SER A 287 -7.55 -20.92 26.40
C SER A 287 -7.82 -19.64 25.59
N LEU A 288 -8.13 -19.77 24.30
CA LEU A 288 -8.50 -18.64 23.44
C LEU A 288 -9.77 -17.94 23.92
N LEU A 289 -10.80 -18.69 24.31
CA LEU A 289 -12.04 -18.17 24.88
C LEU A 289 -11.80 -17.43 26.20
N ALA A 290 -10.94 -17.95 27.07
CA ALA A 290 -10.59 -17.28 28.33
C ALA A 290 -9.93 -15.92 28.06
N ARG A 291 -9.02 -15.85 27.09
CA ARG A 291 -8.39 -14.59 26.66
C ARG A 291 -9.40 -13.66 26.02
N GLU A 292 -10.25 -14.14 25.13
CA GLU A 292 -11.28 -13.32 24.49
C GLU A 292 -12.17 -12.64 25.54
N ARG A 293 -12.53 -13.34 26.62
CA ARG A 293 -13.31 -12.79 27.73
C ARG A 293 -12.54 -11.74 28.54
N GLU A 294 -11.24 -11.92 28.74
CA GLU A 294 -10.40 -10.95 29.45
C GLU A 294 -10.26 -9.63 28.68
N PHE A 295 -10.03 -9.71 27.37
CA PHE A 295 -9.83 -8.53 26.51
C PHE A 295 -11.17 -7.88 26.11
N GLY A 296 -12.23 -8.68 25.99
CA GLY A 296 -13.46 -8.34 25.30
C GLY A 296 -13.33 -8.52 23.79
N LEU A 297 -14.37 -9.06 23.16
CA LEU A 297 -14.39 -9.44 21.73
C LEU A 297 -13.88 -8.33 20.79
N TYR A 298 -14.40 -7.10 20.92
CA TYR A 298 -14.06 -6.01 20.01
C TYR A 298 -12.58 -5.59 20.11
N THR A 299 -12.07 -5.48 21.33
CA THR A 299 -10.67 -5.11 21.60
C THR A 299 -9.72 -6.20 21.13
N PHE A 300 -10.09 -7.46 21.39
CA PHE A 300 -9.35 -8.64 20.95
C PHE A 300 -9.20 -8.66 19.43
N LEU A 301 -10.31 -8.57 18.69
CA LEU A 301 -10.31 -8.57 17.22
C LEU A 301 -9.61 -7.33 16.64
N TYR A 302 -9.78 -6.16 17.27
CA TYR A 302 -9.05 -4.94 16.87
C TYR A 302 -7.54 -5.15 16.90
N GLN A 303 -7.03 -5.72 17.99
CA GLN A 303 -5.59 -5.93 18.14
C GLN A 303 -5.09 -7.05 17.22
N ILE A 304 -5.84 -8.14 17.03
CA ILE A 304 -5.53 -9.19 16.05
C ILE A 304 -5.38 -8.60 14.64
N ARG A 305 -6.37 -7.82 14.19
CA ARG A 305 -6.34 -7.17 12.87
C ARG A 305 -5.12 -6.25 12.72
N ARG A 306 -4.76 -5.51 13.77
CA ARG A 306 -3.58 -4.63 13.77
C ARG A 306 -2.28 -5.42 13.67
N VAL A 307 -2.17 -6.57 14.35
CA VAL A 307 -1.02 -7.48 14.22
C VAL A 307 -0.94 -7.98 12.79
N TYR A 308 -2.02 -8.57 12.26
CA TYR A 308 -2.09 -9.05 10.87
C TYR A 308 -1.63 -8.01 9.83
N LEU A 309 -2.19 -6.79 9.87
CA LEU A 309 -1.86 -5.76 8.88
C LEU A 309 -0.40 -5.32 8.97
N ARG A 310 0.16 -5.23 10.18
CA ARG A 310 1.57 -4.91 10.38
C ARG A 310 2.46 -6.00 9.81
N GLU A 311 2.20 -7.25 10.19
CA GLU A 311 3.03 -8.39 9.75
C GLU A 311 2.98 -8.58 8.23
N ILE A 312 1.81 -8.44 7.61
CA ILE A 312 1.68 -8.51 6.14
C ILE A 312 2.52 -7.43 5.47
N ASP A 313 2.42 -6.18 5.95
CA ASP A 313 3.14 -5.06 5.34
C ASP A 313 4.66 -5.22 5.52
N GLU A 314 5.12 -5.63 6.71
CA GLU A 314 6.54 -5.85 7.01
C GLU A 314 7.14 -7.00 6.18
N GLN A 315 6.48 -8.16 6.16
CA GLN A 315 6.91 -9.34 5.41
C GLN A 315 6.88 -9.09 3.90
N TRP A 316 5.86 -8.39 3.40
CA TRP A 316 5.78 -8.04 1.98
C TRP A 316 6.91 -7.10 1.56
N ILE A 317 7.23 -6.07 2.36
CA ILE A 317 8.35 -5.18 2.07
C ILE A 317 9.68 -5.94 2.06
N ALA A 318 9.88 -6.88 3.00
CA ALA A 318 11.06 -7.74 3.01
C ALA A 318 11.14 -8.62 1.76
N HIS A 319 10.03 -9.23 1.35
CA HIS A 319 9.93 -10.05 0.15
C HIS A 319 10.22 -9.27 -1.13
N LEU A 320 9.70 -8.05 -1.28
CA LEU A 320 10.02 -7.19 -2.42
C LEU A 320 11.53 -6.98 -2.58
N LYS A 321 12.25 -6.75 -1.46
CA LYS A 321 13.72 -6.62 -1.47
C LYS A 321 14.40 -7.93 -1.86
N ASN A 322 13.94 -9.05 -1.31
CA ASN A 322 14.50 -10.38 -1.63
C ASN A 322 14.33 -10.73 -3.10
N ILE A 323 13.16 -10.43 -3.69
CA ILE A 323 12.93 -10.66 -5.11
C ILE A 323 13.75 -9.71 -6.00
N GLU A 324 13.91 -8.45 -5.60
CA GLU A 324 14.77 -7.52 -6.33
C GLU A 324 16.23 -8.04 -6.38
N GLN A 325 16.74 -8.53 -5.24
CA GLN A 325 18.06 -9.16 -5.16
C GLN A 325 18.14 -10.44 -5.99
N LEU A 326 17.12 -11.30 -5.92
CA LEU A 326 17.03 -12.51 -6.74
C LEU A 326 17.09 -12.17 -8.22
N ARG A 327 16.32 -11.17 -8.67
CA ARG A 327 16.29 -10.73 -10.06
C ARG A 327 17.64 -10.21 -10.53
N ALA A 328 18.36 -9.47 -9.70
CA ALA A 328 19.70 -9.00 -10.02
C ALA A 328 20.73 -10.15 -10.11
N GLY A 329 20.60 -11.18 -9.26
CA GLY A 329 21.53 -12.32 -9.21
C GLY A 329 21.24 -13.46 -10.20
N ILE A 330 19.98 -13.67 -10.58
CA ILE A 330 19.54 -14.85 -11.37
C ILE A 330 20.19 -14.91 -12.76
N GLY A 331 20.61 -13.76 -13.31
CA GLY A 331 21.33 -13.69 -14.57
C GLY A 331 22.62 -14.52 -14.57
N LEU A 332 23.25 -14.69 -13.39
CA LEU A 332 24.46 -15.49 -13.23
C LEU A 332 24.20 -17.01 -13.36
N LEU A 333 22.96 -17.48 -13.14
CA LEU A 333 22.63 -18.90 -13.31
C LEU A 333 22.61 -19.33 -14.79
N GLY A 334 22.57 -18.37 -15.71
CA GLY A 334 22.75 -18.64 -17.15
C GLY A 334 24.09 -19.30 -17.47
N TYR A 335 25.12 -19.09 -16.64
CA TYR A 335 26.42 -19.77 -16.80
C TYR A 335 26.35 -21.28 -16.57
N ALA A 336 25.32 -21.78 -15.88
CA ALA A 336 25.13 -23.19 -15.60
C ALA A 336 24.21 -23.91 -16.62
N ASN A 337 23.98 -23.31 -17.81
CA ASN A 337 23.04 -23.80 -18.83
C ASN A 337 21.59 -23.99 -18.32
N LYS A 338 21.23 -23.38 -17.20
CA LYS A 338 19.87 -23.35 -16.69
C LYS A 338 19.16 -22.10 -17.20
N ASN A 339 17.89 -22.22 -17.57
CA ASN A 339 17.09 -21.06 -17.97
C ASN A 339 16.83 -20.15 -16.76
N PRO A 340 17.35 -18.90 -16.73
CA PRO A 340 17.19 -18.00 -15.59
C PRO A 340 15.72 -17.70 -15.25
N LYS A 341 14.83 -17.72 -16.24
CA LYS A 341 13.41 -17.44 -16.06
C LYS A 341 12.72 -18.53 -15.24
N ASN A 342 13.00 -19.79 -15.54
CA ASN A 342 12.44 -20.91 -14.80
C ASN A 342 12.99 -20.94 -13.38
N ALA A 343 14.30 -20.71 -13.22
CA ALA A 343 14.91 -20.61 -11.90
C ALA A 343 14.30 -19.47 -11.07
N TYR A 344 14.08 -18.29 -11.66
CA TYR A 344 13.42 -17.18 -10.99
C TYR A 344 11.98 -17.50 -10.56
N LYS A 345 11.21 -18.21 -11.40
CA LYS A 345 9.86 -18.64 -11.03
C LYS A 345 9.87 -19.59 -9.83
N ILE A 346 10.76 -20.58 -9.84
CA ILE A 346 10.87 -21.59 -8.78
C ILE A 346 11.32 -20.93 -7.46
N GLU A 347 12.43 -20.18 -7.49
CA GLU A 347 12.96 -19.52 -6.29
C GLU A 347 12.04 -18.40 -5.80
N GLY A 348 11.45 -17.63 -6.73
CA GLY A 348 10.50 -16.58 -6.39
C GLY A 348 9.24 -17.14 -5.71
N PHE A 349 8.76 -18.32 -6.15
CA PHE A 349 7.66 -19.01 -5.49
C PHE A 349 8.06 -19.60 -4.14
N ARG A 350 9.28 -20.16 -4.02
CA ARG A 350 9.81 -20.65 -2.73
C ARG A 350 9.87 -19.53 -1.68
N LEU A 351 10.46 -18.39 -2.03
CA LEU A 351 10.52 -17.21 -1.16
C LEU A 351 9.12 -16.69 -0.78
N PHE A 352 8.18 -16.74 -1.72
CA PHE A 352 6.81 -16.33 -1.47
C PHE A 352 6.09 -17.25 -0.47
N ARG A 353 6.23 -18.58 -0.60
CA ARG A 353 5.69 -19.54 0.38
C ARG A 353 6.31 -19.35 1.76
N GLU A 354 7.63 -19.19 1.82
CA GLU A 354 8.35 -18.93 3.06
C GLU A 354 7.84 -17.65 3.75
N MET A 355 7.67 -16.57 2.98
CA MET A 355 7.06 -15.33 3.48
C MET A 355 5.63 -15.56 3.99
N TRP A 356 4.80 -16.31 3.24
CA TRP A 356 3.42 -16.59 3.62
C TRP A 356 3.33 -17.35 4.95
N GLU A 357 4.09 -18.42 5.09
CA GLU A 357 4.17 -19.18 6.34
C GLU A 357 4.72 -18.32 7.48
N ASN A 358 5.69 -17.44 7.21
CA ASN A 358 6.21 -16.51 8.22
C ASN A 358 5.13 -15.53 8.70
N ILE A 359 4.27 -15.03 7.82
CA ILE A 359 3.13 -14.19 8.23
C ILE A 359 2.25 -14.98 9.20
N SER A 360 1.85 -16.19 8.85
CA SER A 360 1.02 -17.04 9.72
C SER A 360 1.67 -17.30 11.08
N ARG A 361 2.95 -17.71 11.09
CA ARG A 361 3.72 -17.97 12.30
C ARG A 361 3.84 -16.74 13.20
N THR A 362 4.27 -15.60 12.65
CA THR A 362 4.48 -14.38 13.43
C THR A 362 3.17 -13.77 13.93
N VAL A 363 2.09 -13.89 13.15
CA VAL A 363 0.77 -13.46 13.62
C VAL A 363 0.30 -14.32 14.79
N LEU A 364 0.44 -15.65 14.70
CA LEU A 364 0.10 -16.56 15.80
C LEU A 364 0.88 -16.19 17.08
N ASP A 365 2.20 -16.02 16.97
CA ASP A 365 3.05 -15.59 18.09
C ASP A 365 2.61 -14.22 18.63
N GLY A 366 2.33 -13.26 17.75
CA GLY A 366 1.93 -11.90 18.13
C GLY A 366 0.57 -11.84 18.82
N VAL A 367 -0.38 -12.70 18.43
CA VAL A 367 -1.68 -12.83 19.10
C VAL A 367 -1.52 -13.50 20.46
N LEU A 368 -0.65 -14.51 20.58
CA LEU A 368 -0.49 -15.27 21.81
C LEU A 368 0.40 -14.58 22.86
N GLN A 369 1.35 -13.74 22.44
CA GLN A 369 2.17 -12.92 23.33
C GLN A 369 1.51 -11.59 23.75
N MET A 370 0.32 -11.33 23.23
CA MET A 370 -0.42 -10.10 23.50
C MET A 370 -0.66 -9.96 25.02
N ARG A 371 -0.10 -8.90 25.61
CA ARG A 371 -0.41 -8.49 26.99
C ARG A 371 -1.27 -7.25 26.96
N LEU A 372 -2.32 -7.22 27.77
CA LEU A 372 -3.11 -6.02 28.01
C LEU A 372 -2.24 -4.97 28.72
N SER A 373 -1.78 -3.98 27.97
CA SER A 373 -1.43 -2.69 28.56
C SER A 373 -2.72 -1.90 28.76
N GLU A 374 -2.84 -1.17 29.87
CA GLU A 374 -3.94 -0.24 30.09
C GLU A 374 -4.01 0.81 28.96
N GLU A 375 -2.85 1.12 28.35
CA GLU A 375 -2.76 1.94 27.14
C GLU A 375 -3.39 1.30 25.90
N ASP A 376 -3.38 -0.02 25.76
CA ASP A 376 -3.94 -0.70 24.58
C ASP A 376 -5.46 -0.80 24.67
N ARG A 377 -6.00 -1.00 25.89
CA ARG A 377 -7.44 -0.86 26.14
C ARG A 377 -7.88 0.56 25.86
N ARG A 378 -7.12 1.53 26.39
CA ARG A 378 -7.35 2.96 26.15
C ARG A 378 -7.16 3.33 24.68
N ARG A 379 -6.24 2.74 23.91
CA ARG A 379 -6.08 3.00 22.46
C ARG A 379 -7.11 2.28 21.59
N ALA A 380 -7.70 1.18 22.04
CA ALA A 380 -8.85 0.58 21.37
C ALA A 380 -10.12 1.43 21.58
N GLU A 381 -10.24 2.05 22.77
CA GLU A 381 -11.30 3.00 23.11
C GLU A 381 -11.05 4.40 22.49
N GLU A 382 -9.87 4.98 22.70
CA GLU A 382 -9.40 6.28 22.19
C GLU A 382 -8.97 6.24 20.72
N GLY A 383 -8.61 5.12 20.12
CA GLY A 383 -8.30 5.06 18.68
C GLY A 383 -9.51 5.48 17.85
N ALA A 384 -10.71 5.19 18.35
CA ALA A 384 -11.96 5.71 17.81
C ALA A 384 -12.15 7.23 18.06
N GLU A 385 -11.70 7.76 19.19
CA GLU A 385 -11.87 9.18 19.57
C GLU A 385 -10.76 10.11 19.04
N TYR A 386 -9.48 9.74 19.19
CA TYR A 386 -8.28 10.49 18.82
C TYR A 386 -8.18 10.68 17.30
N GLU A 387 -8.41 9.64 16.48
CA GLU A 387 -8.44 9.82 15.03
C GLU A 387 -9.70 10.56 14.54
N SER A 388 -10.81 10.51 15.27
CA SER A 388 -12.01 11.33 15.00
C SER A 388 -11.68 12.81 15.13
N THR A 389 -10.89 13.22 16.12
CA THR A 389 -10.42 14.61 16.24
C THR A 389 -9.46 15.02 15.12
N LEU A 390 -8.53 14.15 14.71
CA LEU A 390 -7.60 14.39 13.60
C LEU A 390 -8.31 14.43 12.24
N THR A 391 -9.31 13.57 12.02
CA THR A 391 -10.10 13.53 10.78
C THR A 391 -11.06 14.71 10.72
N LYS A 392 -11.72 15.07 11.83
CA LYS A 392 -12.55 16.28 11.93
C LYS A 392 -11.70 17.54 11.72
N ALA A 393 -10.48 17.59 12.27
CA ALA A 393 -9.54 18.70 12.07
C ALA A 393 -9.00 18.75 10.63
N SER A 394 -8.72 17.61 10.00
CA SER A 394 -8.30 17.53 8.59
C SER A 394 -9.44 17.92 7.65
N ARG A 395 -10.67 17.42 7.86
CA ARG A 395 -11.86 17.80 7.09
C ARG A 395 -12.24 19.27 7.25
N ARG A 396 -12.09 19.83 8.45
CA ARG A 396 -12.30 21.27 8.69
C ARG A 396 -11.24 22.11 7.97
N ARG A 397 -10.00 21.64 7.88
CA ARG A 397 -8.94 22.25 7.06
C ARG A 397 -9.19 22.12 5.56
N GLU A 398 -9.68 20.98 5.09
CA GLU A 398 -10.03 20.77 3.68
C GLU A 398 -11.23 21.62 3.26
N ARG A 399 -12.32 21.62 4.04
CA ARG A 399 -13.50 22.48 3.80
C ARG A 399 -13.15 23.98 3.80
N SER A 400 -12.29 24.42 4.73
CA SER A 400 -11.81 25.81 4.75
C SER A 400 -10.87 26.14 3.59
N ASN A 401 -10.10 25.18 3.08
CA ASN A 401 -9.29 25.36 1.87
C ASN A 401 -10.12 25.39 0.58
N VAL A 402 -11.22 24.65 0.51
CA VAL A 402 -12.15 24.66 -0.65
C VAL A 402 -12.92 25.98 -0.71
N THR A 403 -13.54 26.41 0.40
CA THR A 403 -14.23 27.72 0.48
C THR A 403 -13.28 28.90 0.23
N ARG A 404 -12.02 28.82 0.69
CA ARG A 404 -11.00 29.85 0.40
C ARG A 404 -10.54 29.88 -1.06
N ARG A 405 -10.64 28.75 -1.78
CA ARG A 405 -10.32 28.67 -3.22
C ARG A 405 -11.44 29.25 -4.09
N GLU A 406 -12.70 29.09 -3.68
CA GLU A 406 -13.86 29.62 -4.40
C GLU A 406 -14.01 31.14 -4.23
N ASP A 407 -13.88 31.65 -3.01
CA ASP A 407 -14.09 33.09 -2.70
C ASP A 407 -12.88 33.99 -3.08
N GLY A 408 -11.71 33.39 -3.35
CA GLY A 408 -10.46 34.13 -3.54
C GLY A 408 -9.98 34.28 -4.98
N SER A 409 -10.38 33.39 -5.89
CA SER A 409 -9.70 33.23 -7.19
C SER A 409 -10.38 33.98 -8.33
N MET A 410 -11.70 33.81 -8.52
CA MET A 410 -12.39 34.45 -9.66
C MET A 410 -12.54 35.96 -9.48
N ASP A 411 -13.03 36.43 -8.33
CA ASP A 411 -13.32 37.86 -8.15
C ASP A 411 -12.08 38.75 -8.15
N LYS A 412 -10.94 38.23 -7.65
CA LYS A 412 -9.65 38.96 -7.69
C LYS A 412 -9.04 38.97 -9.08
N LEU A 413 -9.20 37.91 -9.86
CA LEU A 413 -8.75 37.87 -11.26
C LEU A 413 -9.62 38.77 -12.14
N ASP A 414 -10.92 38.83 -11.89
CA ASP A 414 -11.87 39.66 -12.65
C ASP A 414 -11.70 41.16 -12.30
N ALA A 415 -11.44 41.49 -11.03
CA ALA A 415 -11.08 42.84 -10.60
C ALA A 415 -9.71 43.27 -11.14
N ALA A 416 -8.70 42.38 -11.15
CA ALA A 416 -7.39 42.65 -11.73
C ALA A 416 -7.45 42.82 -13.26
N ALA A 417 -8.28 42.02 -13.95
CA ALA A 417 -8.50 42.15 -15.39
C ALA A 417 -9.18 43.48 -15.73
N LYS A 418 -10.23 43.88 -14.99
CA LYS A 418 -10.89 45.20 -15.18
C LYS A 418 -9.92 46.37 -14.92
N ALA A 419 -9.08 46.28 -13.89
CA ALA A 419 -8.07 47.29 -13.58
C ALA A 419 -6.96 47.37 -14.66
N ALA A 420 -6.54 46.24 -15.22
CA ALA A 420 -5.56 46.18 -16.30
C ALA A 420 -6.12 46.77 -17.62
N VAL A 421 -7.39 46.46 -17.95
CA VAL A 421 -8.09 47.03 -19.12
C VAL A 421 -8.29 48.54 -18.97
N ALA A 422 -8.59 49.04 -17.77
CA ALA A 422 -8.69 50.47 -17.50
C ALA A 422 -7.34 51.19 -17.67
N LYS A 423 -6.24 50.58 -17.20
CA LYS A 423 -4.87 51.12 -17.38
C LYS A 423 -4.43 51.12 -18.85
N LEU A 424 -4.76 50.08 -19.62
CA LEU A 424 -4.47 50.02 -21.06
C LEU A 424 -5.25 51.08 -21.85
N LYS A 425 -6.53 51.30 -21.51
CA LYS A 425 -7.32 52.41 -22.09
C LYS A 425 -6.72 53.77 -21.77
N ALA A 426 -6.30 54.02 -20.52
CA ALA A 426 -5.66 55.27 -20.12
C ALA A 426 -4.28 55.48 -20.78
N ALA A 427 -3.53 54.41 -21.03
CA ALA A 427 -2.24 54.46 -21.72
C ALA A 427 -2.38 54.72 -23.24
N SER A 428 -3.51 54.33 -23.85
CA SER A 428 -3.77 54.57 -25.29
C SER A 428 -4.10 56.02 -25.63
N THR A 429 -4.40 56.86 -24.64
CA THR A 429 -4.74 58.28 -24.81
C THR A 429 -3.58 59.25 -24.57
N GLY A 430 -2.39 58.75 -24.22
CA GLY A 430 -1.18 59.56 -23.99
C GLY A 430 -0.04 59.15 -24.91
N SER A 431 0.42 60.09 -25.74
CA SER A 431 1.51 59.90 -26.70
C SER A 431 2.84 59.50 -26.05
N GLY A 432 3.51 58.49 -26.61
CA GLY A 432 4.97 58.37 -26.60
C GLY A 432 5.62 57.36 -25.64
N VAL A 433 5.16 56.11 -25.60
CA VAL A 433 5.93 55.01 -24.98
C VAL A 433 5.87 53.76 -25.86
N ASP A 434 7.04 53.18 -26.17
CA ASP A 434 7.15 51.96 -26.98
C ASP A 434 6.36 50.78 -26.35
N PRO A 435 5.46 50.13 -27.12
CA PRO A 435 4.61 49.04 -26.62
C PRO A 435 5.38 47.87 -25.99
N ILE A 436 6.60 47.63 -26.48
CA ILE A 436 7.48 46.54 -26.02
C ILE A 436 8.01 46.83 -24.60
N SER A 437 8.31 48.09 -24.28
CA SER A 437 8.78 48.50 -22.96
C SER A 437 7.66 48.44 -21.92
N ALA A 438 6.46 48.88 -22.29
CA ALA A 438 5.26 48.77 -21.45
C ALA A 438 4.88 47.30 -21.18
N ALA A 439 4.96 46.43 -22.19
CA ALA A 439 4.69 44.99 -22.05
C ALA A 439 5.74 44.28 -21.16
N ALA A 440 7.02 44.62 -21.29
CA ALA A 440 8.08 44.08 -20.44
C ALA A 440 7.91 44.50 -18.97
N THR A 441 7.52 45.76 -18.74
CA THR A 441 7.29 46.29 -17.39
C THR A 441 6.03 45.65 -16.74
N ALA A 442 4.97 45.43 -17.53
CA ALA A 442 3.77 44.74 -17.07
C ALA A 442 4.01 43.25 -16.76
N MET A 443 4.80 42.54 -17.59
CA MET A 443 5.21 41.16 -17.29
C MET A 443 6.09 41.08 -16.04
N ALA A 444 7.01 42.01 -15.83
CA ALA A 444 7.85 42.05 -14.63
C ALA A 444 7.01 42.30 -13.36
N ALA A 445 5.99 43.16 -13.44
CA ALA A 445 5.05 43.39 -12.34
C ALA A 445 4.16 42.17 -12.06
N ALA A 446 3.64 41.50 -13.10
CA ALA A 446 2.86 40.27 -12.96
C ALA A 446 3.68 39.13 -12.35
N LYS A 447 4.95 38.98 -12.76
CA LYS A 447 5.88 37.98 -12.20
C LYS A 447 6.20 38.25 -10.73
N ARG A 448 6.27 39.52 -10.30
CA ARG A 448 6.41 39.91 -8.89
C ARG A 448 5.15 39.63 -8.07
N GLN A 449 3.94 39.85 -8.62
CA GLN A 449 2.69 39.48 -7.95
C GLN A 449 2.51 37.96 -7.84
N GLN A 450 2.90 37.20 -8.87
CA GLN A 450 2.94 35.74 -8.81
C GLN A 450 3.94 35.22 -7.77
N ALA A 451 5.12 35.84 -7.68
CA ALA A 451 6.11 35.52 -6.65
C ALA A 451 5.61 35.88 -5.24
N ALA A 452 4.87 36.98 -5.07
CA ALA A 452 4.27 37.35 -3.79
C ALA A 452 3.11 36.43 -3.38
N ALA A 453 2.33 35.91 -4.33
CA ALA A 453 1.28 34.91 -4.09
C ALA A 453 1.84 33.53 -3.72
N ALA A 454 3.00 33.15 -4.25
CA ALA A 454 3.71 31.92 -3.88
C ALA A 454 4.27 31.95 -2.44
N VAL A 455 4.46 33.14 -1.86
CA VAL A 455 4.92 33.31 -0.47
C VAL A 455 3.77 33.18 0.55
N SER A 456 2.49 33.26 0.13
CA SER A 456 1.33 33.18 1.04
C SER A 456 0.74 31.77 1.21
N SER A 457 1.21 30.78 0.45
CA SER A 457 0.96 29.36 0.76
C SER A 457 1.98 28.92 1.79
N GLY A 458 1.52 28.57 3.00
CA GLY A 458 2.36 27.93 4.01
C GLY A 458 3.06 26.69 3.45
N PRO A 459 4.18 26.26 4.06
CA PRO A 459 5.00 25.20 3.52
C PRO A 459 4.17 23.93 3.34
N THR A 460 4.32 23.27 2.20
CA THR A 460 3.66 21.99 1.93
C THR A 460 4.17 20.93 2.91
N VAL A 461 3.38 19.89 3.14
CA VAL A 461 3.74 18.79 4.05
C VAL A 461 5.10 18.19 3.65
N GLU A 462 5.36 18.05 2.35
CA GLU A 462 6.67 17.63 1.81
C GLU A 462 7.81 18.61 2.12
N GLU A 463 7.61 19.92 2.03
CA GLU A 463 8.65 20.91 2.38
C GLU A 463 8.91 20.96 3.89
N THR A 464 7.87 20.81 4.72
CA THR A 464 8.06 20.69 6.18
C THR A 464 8.74 19.39 6.56
N LEU A 465 8.43 18.28 5.87
CA LEU A 465 9.06 16.98 6.10
C LEU A 465 10.52 17.01 5.65
N ALA A 466 10.81 17.62 4.49
CA ALA A 466 12.17 17.80 3.99
C ALA A 466 13.01 18.71 4.89
N LYS A 467 12.44 19.81 5.41
CA LYS A 467 13.12 20.66 6.40
C LYS A 467 13.33 19.96 7.73
N ALA A 468 12.35 19.20 8.22
CA ALA A 468 12.49 18.42 9.44
C ALA A 468 13.53 17.30 9.30
N GLN A 469 13.57 16.62 8.15
CA GLN A 469 14.58 15.60 7.83
C GLN A 469 15.97 16.22 7.67
N ALA A 470 16.09 17.37 7.01
CA ALA A 470 17.36 18.09 6.88
C ALA A 470 17.88 18.58 8.25
N ALA A 471 17.02 19.15 9.09
CA ALA A 471 17.38 19.56 10.45
C ALA A 471 17.74 18.36 11.34
N ALA A 472 17.03 17.24 11.22
CA ALA A 472 17.36 16.00 11.92
C ALA A 472 18.73 15.45 11.46
N LEU A 473 19.04 15.49 10.17
CA LEU A 473 20.34 15.09 9.64
C LEU A 473 21.47 16.00 10.10
N GLU A 474 21.21 17.31 10.19
CA GLU A 474 22.19 18.29 10.66
C GLU A 474 22.48 18.11 12.15
N ASN A 475 21.45 17.88 12.96
CA ASN A 475 21.58 17.56 14.39
C ASN A 475 22.32 16.22 14.60
N LEU A 476 22.13 15.22 13.73
CA LEU A 476 22.85 13.96 13.79
C LEU A 476 24.34 14.11 13.42
N LYS A 477 24.64 14.99 12.46
CA LYS A 477 26.03 15.35 12.08
C LYS A 477 26.72 16.14 13.19
N ALA A 478 26.04 17.12 13.79
CA ALA A 478 26.53 17.87 14.93
C ALA A 478 26.79 16.96 16.15
N GLY A 479 25.88 16.02 16.43
CA GLY A 479 26.05 14.99 17.46
C GLY A 479 27.29 14.12 17.25
N LYS A 480 27.52 13.65 16.01
CA LYS A 480 28.72 12.85 15.66
C LYS A 480 30.02 13.66 15.75
N GLU A 481 30.01 14.95 15.44
CA GLU A 481 31.17 15.82 15.64
C GLU A 481 31.47 16.08 17.12
N THR A 482 30.45 16.28 17.95
CA THR A 482 30.63 16.42 19.41
C THR A 482 31.15 15.13 20.05
N ALA A 483 30.68 13.97 19.59
CA ALA A 483 31.18 12.66 20.03
C ALA A 483 32.67 12.47 19.66
N LYS A 484 33.05 12.76 18.40
CA LYS A 484 34.45 12.72 17.94
C LYS A 484 35.37 13.69 18.68
N LYS A 485 34.90 14.90 19.01
CA LYS A 485 35.66 15.87 19.83
C LYS A 485 35.84 15.38 21.26
N SER A 486 34.82 14.76 21.86
CA SER A 486 34.91 14.20 23.21
C SER A 486 35.90 13.02 23.29
N GLU A 487 35.91 12.17 22.27
CA GLU A 487 36.79 11.01 22.17
C GLU A 487 38.25 11.41 21.91
N ARG A 488 38.50 12.42 21.05
CA ARG A 488 39.83 13.04 20.90
C ARG A 488 40.32 13.71 22.17
N ARG A 489 39.44 14.32 22.97
CA ARG A 489 39.79 14.95 24.26
C ARG A 489 40.12 13.91 25.33
N LYS A 490 39.42 12.76 25.35
CA LYS A 490 39.78 11.60 26.19
C LYS A 490 41.14 11.00 25.80
N ARG A 491 41.41 10.84 24.50
CA ARG A 491 42.71 10.33 24.00
C ARG A 491 43.89 11.29 24.26
N ARG A 492 43.67 12.61 24.25
CA ARG A 492 44.69 13.59 24.66
C ARG A 492 44.97 13.56 26.16
N LYS A 493 43.93 13.42 27.01
CA LYS A 493 44.11 13.27 28.46
C LYS A 493 44.80 11.96 28.85
N SER A 494 44.63 10.87 28.08
CA SER A 494 45.36 9.62 28.33
C SER A 494 46.81 9.67 27.84
N ALA A 495 47.13 10.52 26.87
CA ALA A 495 48.51 10.72 26.41
C ALA A 495 49.32 11.62 27.37
N ASP A 496 48.71 12.68 27.92
CA ASP A 496 49.37 13.56 28.93
C ASP A 496 49.61 12.87 30.28
N ALA A 497 48.87 11.79 30.59
CA ALA A 497 49.08 11.01 31.81
C ALA A 497 50.17 9.92 31.67
N GLY A 498 50.66 9.67 30.45
CA GLY A 498 51.68 8.67 30.15
C GLY A 498 53.13 9.16 30.29
N ASP A 499 53.37 10.47 30.27
CA ASP A 499 54.71 11.07 30.30
C ASP A 499 55.16 11.58 31.69
N ALA A 500 54.44 11.21 32.76
CA ALA A 500 54.76 11.61 34.15
C ALA A 500 55.24 10.45 35.04
N VAL A 501 55.55 9.27 34.47
CA VAL A 501 56.09 8.12 35.22
C VAL A 501 57.31 7.55 34.47
N GLU A 502 58.34 8.36 34.30
CA GLU A 502 59.72 7.89 34.10
C GLU A 502 60.70 9.02 34.43
N SER A 503 60.96 9.20 35.73
CA SER A 503 62.14 9.85 36.28
C SER A 503 62.33 9.46 37.74
#